data_AF-A0A8A1LEQ8-F1
#
_entry.id   AF-A0A8A1LEQ8-F1
#
_cell.length_a   1.000
_cell.length_b   1.000
_cell.length_c   1.000
_cell.angle_alpha   90.00
_cell.angle_beta   90.00
_cell.angle_gamma   90.00
#
_symmetry.space_group_name_H-M   'P 1'
#
loop_
_entity.id
_entity.type
_entity.pdbx_description
1 polymer ?
#
loop_
_entity_poly.entity_id
_entity_poly.type
_entity_poly.pdbx_seq_one_letter_code
_entity_poly.pdbx_strand_id
1 'polypeptide(L)'
;MGTPEEPLYLLTIHATVEEWERWNRQAVMKALLDPAEYKKWRDWKLAFAKRQIERYTAEQRPDMVKGLKEDYLDYVLNRIPPEPVVPPSEPPGLQSIAYYRLELLKPLVNEKWAALYVPNIKAVMEAYRNGSLKVVKGATSYWYNGHMKIAPTREPVNVEEELPKWEAEHGVGTYWSESVSGPVPQLASLSVYPPDPQQVPQDSRTYEQSDMHSVG
;
A
#
# COMPACT_ATOMS: atom_id res chain seq x y z
N MET A 1 -0.70 21.88 -5.82
CA MET A 1 0.36 21.14 -5.10
C MET A 1 1.28 20.55 -6.14
N GLY A 2 2.54 21.00 -6.18
CA GLY A 2 3.52 20.47 -7.11
C GLY A 2 3.82 19.01 -6.77
N THR A 3 3.64 18.11 -7.72
CA THR A 3 4.27 16.79 -7.64
C THR A 3 5.79 17.03 -7.59
N PRO A 4 6.53 16.45 -6.64
CA PRO A 4 7.97 16.56 -6.67
C PRO A 4 8.43 15.98 -8.00
N GLU A 5 9.09 16.80 -8.82
CA GLU A 5 9.92 16.31 -9.91
C GLU A 5 11.09 15.56 -9.26
N GLU A 6 10.84 14.39 -8.69
CA GLU A 6 11.92 13.45 -8.45
C GLU A 6 12.55 13.16 -9.82
N PRO A 7 13.87 13.33 -9.97
CA PRO A 7 14.55 12.96 -11.19
C PRO A 7 14.57 11.42 -11.27
N LEU A 8 13.44 10.82 -11.69
CA LEU A 8 13.30 9.39 -11.99
C LEU A 8 14.38 8.92 -12.98
N TYR A 9 14.91 9.84 -13.80
CA TYR A 9 16.01 9.56 -14.73
C TYR A 9 17.33 9.20 -14.02
N LEU A 10 17.58 9.67 -12.80
CA LEU A 10 18.78 9.28 -12.03
C LEU A 10 18.59 7.92 -11.36
N LEU A 11 17.35 7.56 -11.01
CA LEU A 11 17.04 6.30 -10.31
C LEU A 11 17.17 5.08 -11.24
N THR A 12 16.89 5.20 -12.54
CA THR A 12 16.86 4.04 -13.45
C THR A 12 18.19 3.75 -14.14
N ILE A 13 19.08 4.73 -14.28
CA ILE A 13 20.42 4.54 -14.90
C ILE A 13 21.36 3.76 -13.96
N HIS A 14 21.06 3.71 -12.65
CA HIS A 14 21.89 3.07 -11.63
C HIS A 14 21.17 2.00 -10.80
N ALA A 15 19.95 1.60 -11.18
CA ALA A 15 19.18 0.60 -10.42
C ALA A 15 19.80 -0.80 -10.51
N THR A 16 20.05 -1.40 -9.36
CA THR A 16 20.48 -2.78 -9.19
C THR A 16 19.35 -3.77 -9.48
N VAL A 17 19.68 -5.05 -9.73
CA VAL A 17 18.68 -6.12 -9.92
C VAL A 17 17.69 -6.21 -8.75
N GLU A 18 18.17 -6.04 -7.52
CA GLU A 18 17.34 -6.08 -6.32
C GLU A 18 16.35 -4.92 -6.26
N GLU A 19 16.76 -3.73 -6.69
CA GLU A 19 15.87 -2.56 -6.77
C GLU A 19 14.80 -2.75 -7.83
N TRP A 20 15.15 -3.33 -8.97
CA TRP A 20 14.18 -3.71 -10.01
C TRP A 20 13.16 -4.71 -9.50
N GLU A 21 13.60 -5.76 -8.80
CA GLU A 21 12.70 -6.76 -8.20
C GLU A 21 11.77 -6.16 -7.13
N ARG A 22 12.30 -5.23 -6.32
CA ARG A 22 11.48 -4.49 -5.35
C ARG A 22 10.41 -3.65 -6.06
N TRP A 23 10.76 -2.94 -7.13
CA TRP A 23 9.80 -2.13 -7.88
C TRP A 23 8.76 -2.98 -8.60
N ASN A 24 9.14 -4.15 -9.14
CA ASN A 24 8.21 -5.11 -9.72
C ASN A 24 7.17 -5.56 -8.70
N ARG A 25 7.62 -5.96 -7.50
CA ARG A 25 6.70 -6.33 -6.41
C ARG A 25 5.77 -5.18 -6.04
N GLN A 26 6.28 -3.96 -5.94
CA GLN A 26 5.45 -2.78 -5.66
C GLN A 26 4.43 -2.50 -6.75
N ALA A 27 4.81 -2.63 -8.03
CA ALA A 27 3.91 -2.45 -9.16
C ALA A 27 2.78 -3.48 -9.16
N VAL A 28 3.11 -4.76 -8.92
CA VAL A 28 2.12 -5.85 -8.78
C VAL A 28 1.17 -5.56 -7.61
N MET A 29 1.70 -5.18 -6.44
CA MET A 29 0.87 -4.87 -5.28
C MET A 29 -0.04 -3.66 -5.53
N LYS A 30 0.44 -2.63 -6.23
CA LYS A 30 -0.37 -1.46 -6.62
C LYS A 30 -1.48 -1.86 -7.60
N ALA A 31 -1.18 -2.74 -8.56
CA ALA A 31 -2.14 -3.27 -9.51
C ALA A 31 -3.25 -4.07 -8.82
N LEU A 32 -2.90 -4.89 -7.83
CA LEU A 32 -3.88 -5.68 -7.09
C LEU A 32 -4.74 -4.81 -6.16
N LEU A 33 -4.15 -3.80 -5.50
CA LEU A 33 -4.87 -2.91 -4.58
C LEU A 33 -5.91 -2.02 -5.28
N ASP A 34 -5.50 -1.37 -6.37
CA ASP A 34 -6.36 -0.46 -7.14
C ASP A 34 -5.98 -0.50 -8.62
N PRO A 35 -6.62 -1.39 -9.41
CA PRO A 35 -6.33 -1.54 -10.84
C PRO A 35 -6.51 -0.24 -11.64
N ALA A 36 -7.51 0.58 -11.28
CA ALA A 36 -7.80 1.82 -12.00
C ALA A 36 -6.70 2.87 -11.75
N GLU A 37 -6.29 3.03 -10.49
CA GLU A 37 -5.20 3.94 -10.12
C GLU A 37 -3.84 3.43 -10.61
N TYR A 38 -3.65 2.11 -10.65
CA TYR A 38 -2.49 1.47 -11.28
C TYR A 38 -2.40 1.80 -12.76
N LYS A 39 -3.51 1.66 -13.51
CA LYS A 39 -3.54 1.97 -14.95
C LYS A 39 -3.17 3.43 -15.21
N LYS A 40 -3.77 4.38 -14.46
CA LYS A 40 -3.41 5.81 -14.55
C LYS A 40 -1.92 6.05 -14.30
N TRP A 41 -1.38 5.41 -13.26
CA TRP A 41 0.03 5.51 -12.91
C TRP A 41 0.93 4.95 -14.02
N ARG A 42 0.61 3.79 -14.59
CA ARG A 42 1.37 3.18 -15.69
C ARG A 42 1.31 4.03 -16.95
N ASP A 43 0.13 4.53 -17.31
CA ASP A 43 -0.07 5.42 -18.46
C ASP A 43 0.72 6.72 -18.29
N TRP A 44 0.73 7.29 -17.08
CA TRP A 44 1.56 8.46 -16.75
C TRP A 44 3.05 8.17 -16.88
N LYS A 45 3.55 7.03 -16.39
CA LYS A 45 4.97 6.63 -16.49
C LYS A 45 5.41 6.55 -17.97
N LEU A 46 4.59 5.95 -18.83
CA LEU A 46 4.83 5.89 -20.28
C LEU A 46 4.80 7.26 -20.95
N ALA A 47 3.76 8.07 -20.67
CA ALA A 47 3.62 9.40 -21.24
C ALA A 47 4.70 10.36 -20.77
N PHE A 48 5.18 10.22 -19.54
CA PHE A 48 6.31 10.98 -19.02
C PHE A 48 7.59 10.67 -19.79
N ALA A 49 7.97 9.40 -19.95
CA ALA A 49 9.17 9.02 -20.68
C ALA A 49 9.14 9.52 -22.14
N LYS A 50 8.02 9.35 -22.84
CA LYS A 50 7.84 9.87 -24.20
C LYS A 50 8.04 11.39 -24.27
N ARG A 51 7.40 12.14 -23.36
CA ARG A 51 7.55 13.61 -23.31
C ARG A 51 8.99 14.05 -23.01
N GLN A 52 9.72 13.35 -22.15
CA GLN A 52 11.12 13.69 -21.88
C GLN A 52 12.03 13.40 -23.09
N ILE A 53 11.77 12.32 -23.81
CA ILE A 53 12.49 11.98 -25.06
C ILE A 53 12.17 12.98 -26.18
N GLU A 54 10.94 13.47 -26.27
CA GLU A 54 10.55 14.52 -27.24
C GLU A 54 11.15 15.88 -26.89
N ARG A 55 11.23 16.20 -25.59
CA ARG A 55 11.72 17.49 -25.08
C ARG A 55 13.24 17.65 -25.21
N TYR A 56 13.99 16.55 -25.12
CA TYR A 56 15.46 16.59 -25.16
C TYR A 56 16.00 15.71 -26.29
N THR A 57 16.87 16.26 -27.13
CA THR A 57 17.56 15.46 -28.15
C THR A 57 18.70 14.66 -27.55
N ALA A 58 19.13 13.60 -28.25
CA ALA A 58 20.30 12.81 -27.85
C ALA A 58 21.59 13.65 -27.85
N GLU A 59 21.67 14.75 -28.62
CA GLU A 59 22.81 15.66 -28.54
C GLU A 59 22.79 16.53 -27.29
N GLN A 60 21.60 16.87 -26.77
CA GLN A 60 21.45 17.72 -25.59
C GLN A 60 21.69 16.96 -24.29
N ARG A 61 21.17 15.73 -24.19
CA ARG A 61 21.23 14.90 -22.98
C ARG A 61 21.36 13.41 -23.35
N PRO A 62 22.51 12.97 -23.89
CA PRO A 62 22.69 11.63 -24.44
C PRO A 62 22.37 10.51 -23.44
N ASP A 63 22.93 10.59 -22.23
CA ASP A 63 22.76 9.54 -21.21
C ASP A 63 21.30 9.40 -20.75
N MET A 64 20.59 10.52 -20.64
CA MET A 64 19.19 10.54 -20.22
C MET A 64 18.28 9.97 -21.31
N VAL A 65 18.46 10.40 -22.56
CA VAL A 65 17.64 9.90 -23.68
C VAL A 65 17.89 8.41 -23.88
N LYS A 66 19.15 7.96 -23.77
CA LYS A 66 19.51 6.54 -23.81
C LYS A 66 18.83 5.77 -22.68
N GLY A 67 19.02 6.18 -21.42
CA GLY A 67 18.44 5.48 -20.27
C GLY A 67 16.90 5.45 -20.30
N LEU A 68 16.25 6.50 -20.83
CA LEU A 68 14.80 6.49 -21.00
C LEU A 68 14.33 5.52 -22.09
N LYS A 69 15.04 5.45 -23.22
CA LYS A 69 14.67 4.58 -24.36
C LYS A 69 15.01 3.12 -24.13
N GLU A 70 16.21 2.85 -23.63
CA GLU A 70 16.79 1.50 -23.57
C GLU A 70 16.47 0.81 -22.25
N ASP A 71 16.46 1.54 -21.12
CA ASP A 71 16.26 0.91 -19.81
C ASP A 71 14.83 1.13 -19.29
N TYR A 72 14.38 2.39 -19.21
CA TYR A 72 13.14 2.73 -18.53
C TYR A 72 11.89 2.32 -19.31
N LEU A 73 11.83 2.63 -20.61
CA LEU A 73 10.69 2.22 -21.43
C LEU A 73 10.62 0.70 -21.56
N ASP A 74 11.76 0.02 -21.74
CA ASP A 74 11.84 -1.44 -21.72
C ASP A 74 11.28 -1.98 -20.40
N TYR A 75 11.71 -1.44 -19.26
CA TYR A 75 11.19 -1.80 -17.95
C TYR A 75 9.67 -1.66 -17.84
N VAL A 76 9.11 -0.51 -18.20
CA VAL A 76 7.66 -0.26 -18.07
C VAL A 76 6.85 -1.12 -19.04
N LEU A 77 7.39 -1.46 -20.21
CA LEU A 77 6.71 -2.26 -21.21
C LEU A 77 6.79 -3.76 -20.90
N ASN A 78 7.96 -4.24 -20.46
CA ASN A 78 8.24 -5.67 -20.37
C ASN A 78 8.24 -6.23 -18.94
N ARG A 79 8.48 -5.39 -17.92
CA ARG A 79 8.52 -5.84 -16.52
C ARG A 79 7.32 -5.40 -15.68
N ILE A 80 6.67 -4.30 -16.06
CA ILE A 80 5.43 -3.85 -15.43
C ILE A 80 4.24 -4.38 -16.25
N PRO A 81 3.48 -5.36 -15.73
CA PRO A 81 2.41 -5.98 -16.50
C PRO A 81 1.31 -4.97 -16.85
N PRO A 82 0.68 -5.06 -18.03
CA PRO A 82 -0.37 -4.11 -18.42
C PRO A 82 -1.60 -4.18 -17.52
N GLU A 83 -1.87 -5.35 -16.95
CA GLU A 83 -2.98 -5.65 -16.05
C GLU A 83 -2.47 -6.31 -14.77
N PRO A 84 -3.26 -6.32 -13.67
CA PRO A 84 -2.91 -7.06 -12.47
C PRO A 84 -2.69 -8.54 -12.79
N VAL A 85 -1.51 -9.06 -12.43
CA VAL A 85 -1.21 -10.48 -12.60
C VAL A 85 -1.79 -11.24 -11.43
N VAL A 86 -2.70 -12.17 -11.74
CA VAL A 86 -3.19 -13.14 -10.75
C VAL A 86 -2.03 -14.10 -10.43
N PRO A 87 -1.66 -14.26 -9.15
CA PRO A 87 -0.66 -15.24 -8.76
C PRO A 87 -1.10 -16.65 -9.19
N PRO A 88 -0.28 -17.45 -9.89
CA PRO A 88 -0.68 -18.79 -10.35
C PRO A 88 -1.02 -19.76 -9.21
N SER A 89 -0.57 -19.47 -7.99
CA SER A 89 -0.86 -20.25 -6.78
C SER A 89 -2.23 -19.96 -6.17
N GLU A 90 -2.98 -19.00 -6.70
CA GLU A 90 -4.28 -18.60 -6.18
C GLU A 90 -5.41 -18.94 -7.18
N PRO A 91 -6.62 -19.25 -6.69
CA PRO A 91 -7.74 -19.57 -7.58
C PRO A 91 -8.11 -18.35 -8.43
N PRO A 92 -8.52 -18.53 -9.70
CA PRO A 92 -8.95 -17.43 -10.56
C PRO A 92 -10.31 -16.86 -10.12
N GLY A 93 -10.60 -15.62 -10.55
CA GLY A 93 -11.92 -15.01 -10.38
C GLY A 93 -12.16 -14.29 -9.05
N LEU A 94 -11.14 -14.16 -8.19
CA LEU A 94 -11.25 -13.30 -7.00
C LEU A 94 -11.17 -11.82 -7.39
N GLN A 95 -11.66 -10.96 -6.50
CA GLN A 95 -11.43 -9.52 -6.61
C GLN A 95 -9.92 -9.23 -6.53
N SER A 96 -9.41 -8.27 -7.32
CA SER A 96 -7.97 -7.91 -7.31
C SER A 96 -7.45 -7.61 -5.90
N ILE A 97 -8.27 -6.92 -5.09
CA ILE A 97 -7.92 -6.59 -3.71
C ILE A 97 -7.87 -7.81 -2.79
N ALA A 98 -8.57 -8.91 -3.10
CA ALA A 98 -8.44 -10.17 -2.35
C ALA A 98 -7.07 -10.81 -2.61
N TYR A 99 -6.58 -10.81 -3.86
CA TYR A 99 -5.20 -11.24 -4.16
C TYR A 99 -4.17 -10.36 -3.44
N TYR A 100 -4.38 -9.04 -3.41
CA TYR A 100 -3.54 -8.13 -2.63
C TYR A 100 -3.46 -8.54 -1.15
N ARG A 101 -4.60 -8.86 -0.54
CA ARG A 101 -4.64 -9.32 0.86
C ARG A 101 -3.95 -10.66 1.06
N LEU A 102 -4.17 -11.62 0.15
CA LEU A 102 -3.49 -12.91 0.19
C LEU A 102 -1.97 -12.75 0.16
N GLU A 103 -1.43 -11.89 -0.71
CA GLU A 103 0.01 -11.59 -0.78
C GLU A 103 0.55 -10.94 0.51
N LEU A 104 -0.25 -10.11 1.20
CA LEU A 104 0.14 -9.55 2.50
C LEU A 104 0.11 -10.58 3.64
N LEU A 105 -0.81 -11.55 3.60
CA LEU A 105 -0.98 -12.54 4.67
C LEU A 105 0.04 -13.69 4.57
N LYS A 106 0.46 -14.07 3.35
CA LYS A 106 1.44 -15.13 3.11
C LYS A 106 2.72 -15.03 3.96
N PRO A 107 3.44 -13.90 4.01
CA PRO A 107 4.65 -13.81 4.81
C PRO A 107 4.38 -13.95 6.31
N LEU A 108 3.22 -13.46 6.79
CA LEU A 108 2.86 -13.49 8.21
C LEU A 108 2.76 -14.93 8.74
N VAL A 109 2.38 -15.90 7.92
CA VAL A 109 2.31 -17.32 8.32
C VAL A 109 3.66 -17.87 8.76
N ASN A 110 4.76 -17.30 8.26
CA ASN A 110 6.12 -17.74 8.56
C ASN A 110 6.81 -16.90 9.66
N GLU A 111 6.15 -15.84 10.13
CA GLU A 111 6.70 -14.96 11.14
C GLU A 111 6.58 -15.56 12.55
N LYS A 112 7.68 -15.55 13.32
CA LYS A 112 7.70 -16.14 14.66
C LYS A 112 6.70 -15.49 15.62
N TRP A 113 6.54 -14.17 15.54
CA TRP A 113 5.59 -13.43 16.38
C TRP A 113 4.13 -13.77 16.06
N ALA A 114 3.86 -14.22 14.83
CA ALA A 114 2.53 -14.53 14.35
C ALA A 114 2.08 -15.96 14.69
N ALA A 115 2.95 -16.78 15.28
CA ALA A 115 2.72 -18.21 15.51
C ALA A 115 1.36 -18.52 16.16
N LEU A 116 0.94 -17.73 17.15
CA LEU A 116 -0.33 -17.90 17.85
C LEU A 116 -1.56 -17.47 17.01
N TYR A 117 -1.36 -16.67 15.97
CA TYR A 117 -2.41 -16.19 15.07
C TYR A 117 -2.49 -16.98 13.76
N VAL A 118 -1.52 -17.86 13.48
CA VAL A 118 -1.47 -18.69 12.27
C VAL A 118 -2.79 -19.40 11.96
N PRO A 119 -3.52 -19.98 12.93
CA PRO A 119 -4.84 -20.58 12.64
C PRO A 119 -5.83 -19.58 12.04
N ASN A 120 -5.90 -18.37 12.61
CA ASN A 120 -6.76 -17.31 12.10
C ASN A 120 -6.31 -16.82 10.72
N ILE A 121 -5.01 -16.57 10.53
CA ILE A 121 -4.46 -16.08 9.26
C ILE A 121 -4.74 -17.08 8.13
N LYS A 122 -4.52 -18.38 8.37
CA LYS A 122 -4.82 -19.44 7.40
C LYS A 122 -6.31 -19.50 7.08
N ALA A 123 -7.18 -19.35 8.08
CA ALA A 123 -8.62 -19.34 7.87
C ALA A 123 -9.10 -18.13 7.05
N VAL A 124 -8.55 -16.94 7.30
CA VAL A 124 -8.80 -15.74 6.49
C VAL A 124 -8.37 -15.97 5.03
N MET A 125 -7.16 -16.50 4.81
CA MET A 125 -6.66 -16.81 3.47
C MET A 125 -7.57 -17.80 2.74
N GLU A 126 -8.00 -18.86 3.42
CA GLU A 126 -8.92 -19.84 2.85
C GLU A 126 -10.29 -19.23 2.52
N ALA A 127 -10.80 -18.36 3.39
CA ALA A 127 -12.07 -17.67 3.17
C ALA A 127 -12.02 -16.69 1.99
N TYR A 128 -10.88 -16.05 1.73
CA TYR A 128 -10.69 -15.31 0.49
C TYR A 128 -10.67 -16.23 -0.73
N ARG A 129 -9.93 -17.35 -0.68
CA ARG A 129 -9.78 -18.29 -1.80
C ARG A 129 -11.10 -18.93 -2.22
N ASN A 130 -11.93 -19.30 -1.25
CA ASN A 130 -13.23 -19.90 -1.52
C ASN A 130 -14.37 -18.87 -1.70
N GLY A 131 -14.06 -17.57 -1.57
CA GLY A 131 -15.01 -16.48 -1.78
C GLY A 131 -16.02 -16.26 -0.65
N SER A 132 -15.91 -16.97 0.47
CA SER A 132 -16.77 -16.76 1.66
C SER A 132 -16.47 -15.44 2.38
N LEU A 133 -15.23 -14.94 2.28
CA LEU A 133 -14.85 -13.61 2.73
C LEU A 133 -14.75 -12.67 1.51
N LYS A 134 -15.68 -11.72 1.43
CA LYS A 134 -15.62 -10.63 0.44
C LYS A 134 -14.81 -9.47 0.99
N VAL A 135 -14.01 -8.84 0.15
CA VAL A 135 -13.30 -7.62 0.55
C VAL A 135 -14.26 -6.43 0.52
N VAL A 136 -14.40 -5.77 1.67
CA VAL A 136 -15.15 -4.53 1.81
C VAL A 136 -14.20 -3.44 2.29
N LYS A 137 -13.88 -2.47 1.42
CA LYS A 137 -12.97 -1.36 1.76
C LYS A 137 -13.49 -0.59 2.99
N GLY A 138 -12.60 -0.37 3.95
CA GLY A 138 -12.87 0.32 5.21
C GLY A 138 -13.65 -0.51 6.24
N ALA A 139 -13.86 -1.80 5.99
CA ALA A 139 -14.47 -2.71 6.95
C ALA A 139 -13.44 -3.67 7.54
N THR A 140 -13.76 -4.20 8.71
CA THR A 140 -12.95 -5.17 9.45
C THR A 140 -13.79 -6.42 9.72
N SER A 141 -13.20 -7.59 9.48
CA SER A 141 -13.74 -8.87 9.93
C SER A 141 -12.95 -9.39 11.13
N TYR A 142 -13.63 -10.08 12.03
CA TYR A 142 -13.04 -10.56 13.28
C TYR A 142 -13.08 -12.08 13.33
N TRP A 143 -11.95 -12.66 13.69
CA TRP A 143 -11.69 -14.09 13.65
C TRP A 143 -11.21 -14.56 15.02
N TYR A 144 -11.61 -15.75 15.42
CA TYR A 144 -11.19 -16.38 16.67
C TYR A 144 -10.97 -17.88 16.46
N ASN A 145 -9.79 -18.39 16.78
CA ASN A 145 -9.39 -19.79 16.57
C ASN A 145 -9.70 -20.35 15.16
N GLY A 146 -9.62 -19.52 14.12
CA GLY A 146 -9.90 -19.92 12.73
C GLY A 146 -11.38 -19.79 12.32
N HIS A 147 -12.25 -19.29 13.19
CA HIS A 147 -13.66 -19.05 12.89
C HIS A 147 -13.92 -17.55 12.67
N MET A 148 -14.60 -17.20 11.57
CA MET A 148 -15.10 -15.84 11.40
C MET A 148 -16.26 -15.61 12.37
N LYS A 149 -16.05 -14.71 13.34
CA LYS A 149 -17.03 -14.37 14.38
C LYS A 149 -17.90 -13.20 13.96
N ILE A 150 -17.29 -12.22 13.31
CA ILE A 150 -17.99 -11.04 12.79
C ILE A 150 -17.55 -10.85 11.34
N ALA A 151 -18.53 -10.90 10.43
CA ALA A 151 -18.35 -10.59 9.02
C ALA A 151 -17.89 -9.13 8.84
N PRO A 152 -17.31 -8.75 7.68
CA PRO A 152 -16.81 -7.40 7.46
C PRO A 152 -17.82 -6.31 7.85
N THR A 153 -17.48 -5.51 8.87
CA THR A 153 -18.29 -4.39 9.36
C THR A 153 -17.47 -3.09 9.43
N ARG A 154 -18.14 -1.95 9.25
CA ARG A 154 -17.54 -0.61 9.47
C ARG A 154 -17.82 -0.09 10.88
N GLU A 155 -18.76 -0.72 11.57
CA GLU A 155 -19.12 -0.33 12.92
C GLU A 155 -18.02 -0.76 13.90
N PRO A 156 -17.73 0.06 14.92
CA PRO A 156 -16.80 -0.31 15.97
C PRO A 156 -17.36 -1.53 16.73
N VAL A 157 -16.50 -2.52 16.94
CA VAL A 157 -16.82 -3.71 17.73
C VAL A 157 -16.06 -3.62 19.05
N ASN A 158 -16.79 -3.79 20.16
CA ASN A 158 -16.15 -3.94 21.47
C ASN A 158 -15.62 -5.37 21.62
N VAL A 159 -14.37 -5.59 21.22
CA VAL A 159 -13.73 -6.91 21.25
C VAL A 159 -13.62 -7.45 22.68
N GLU A 160 -13.43 -6.58 23.68
CA GLU A 160 -13.32 -7.00 25.09
C GLU A 160 -14.61 -7.64 25.61
N GLU A 161 -15.77 -7.16 25.17
CA GLU A 161 -17.07 -7.75 25.50
C GLU A 161 -17.36 -9.05 24.73
N GLU A 162 -16.76 -9.21 23.55
CA GLU A 162 -17.00 -10.34 22.67
C GLU A 162 -16.08 -11.54 22.97
N LEU A 163 -14.84 -11.28 23.39
CA LEU A 163 -13.84 -12.33 23.66
C LEU A 163 -14.34 -13.42 24.62
N PRO A 164 -14.98 -13.12 25.78
CA PRO A 164 -15.48 -14.16 26.67
C PRO A 164 -16.53 -15.07 26.02
N LYS A 165 -17.34 -14.52 25.09
CA LYS A 165 -18.35 -15.29 24.37
C LYS A 165 -17.69 -16.24 23.39
N TRP A 166 -16.71 -15.74 22.62
CA TRP A 166 -16.00 -16.55 21.64
C TRP A 166 -15.14 -17.63 22.31
N GLU A 167 -14.55 -17.32 23.46
CA GLU A 167 -13.79 -18.27 24.28
C GLU A 167 -14.70 -19.37 24.86
N ALA A 168 -15.90 -19.01 25.33
CA ALA A 168 -16.87 -20.00 25.80
C ALA A 168 -17.32 -20.97 24.69
N GLU A 169 -17.38 -20.51 23.44
CA GLU A 169 -17.78 -21.32 22.29
C GLU A 169 -16.64 -22.18 21.71
N HIS A 170 -15.43 -21.61 21.59
CA HIS A 170 -14.31 -22.20 20.82
C HIS A 170 -13.08 -22.51 21.68
N GLY A 171 -13.21 -22.38 23.00
CA GLY A 171 -12.13 -22.57 23.97
C GLY A 171 -11.15 -21.40 24.03
N VAL A 172 -10.15 -21.53 24.91
CA VAL A 172 -9.03 -20.58 25.04
C VAL A 172 -8.31 -20.45 23.69
N GLY A 173 -8.01 -19.23 23.28
CA GLY A 173 -7.61 -18.97 21.91
C GLY A 173 -7.07 -17.57 21.64
N THR A 174 -6.86 -17.29 20.36
CA THR A 174 -6.44 -15.97 19.89
C THR A 174 -7.45 -15.38 18.92
N TYR A 175 -7.58 -14.05 18.99
CA TYR A 175 -8.35 -13.28 18.02
C TYR A 175 -7.45 -12.69 16.94
N TRP A 176 -8.03 -12.41 15.77
CA TRP A 176 -7.40 -11.70 14.67
C TRP A 176 -8.40 -10.74 14.03
N SER A 177 -7.98 -9.51 13.78
CA SER A 177 -8.76 -8.54 13.01
C SER A 177 -8.19 -8.42 11.60
N GLU A 178 -8.95 -8.84 10.60
CA GLU A 178 -8.61 -8.65 9.20
C GLU A 178 -9.30 -7.39 8.70
N SER A 179 -8.51 -6.32 8.50
CA SER A 179 -8.97 -5.04 8.00
C SER A 179 -8.39 -4.73 6.64
N VAL A 180 -9.22 -4.19 5.75
CA VAL A 180 -8.78 -3.69 4.45
C VAL A 180 -8.93 -2.19 4.43
N SER A 181 -7.84 -1.50 4.77
CA SER A 181 -7.73 -0.05 4.63
C SER A 181 -7.74 0.34 3.16
N GLY A 182 -8.90 0.75 2.66
CA GLY A 182 -8.97 1.64 1.51
C GLY A 182 -8.80 3.09 1.98
N PRO A 183 -8.48 4.06 1.09
CA PRO A 183 -8.70 5.46 1.43
C PRO A 183 -10.16 5.60 1.86
N VAL A 184 -10.38 5.96 3.13
CA VAL A 184 -11.71 6.29 3.63
C VAL A 184 -12.14 7.56 2.87
N PRO A 185 -13.31 7.61 2.23
CA PRO A 185 -13.76 8.82 1.51
C PRO A 185 -13.70 10.09 2.37
N GLN A 186 -13.83 9.96 3.70
CA GLN A 186 -13.77 11.06 4.65
C GLN A 186 -12.37 11.68 4.82
N LEU A 187 -11.28 10.94 4.56
CA LEU A 187 -9.93 11.52 4.51
C LEU A 187 -9.66 12.26 3.19
N ALA A 188 -10.29 11.82 2.09
CA ALA A 188 -10.26 12.56 0.82
C ALA A 188 -11.08 13.86 0.88
N SER A 189 -12.11 13.95 1.73
CA SER A 189 -12.82 15.22 1.97
C SER A 189 -12.03 16.21 2.83
N LEU A 190 -11.15 15.72 3.72
CA LEU A 190 -10.28 16.59 4.54
C LEU A 190 -9.15 17.24 3.73
N SER A 191 -8.78 16.69 2.56
CA SER A 191 -7.81 17.30 1.65
C SER A 191 -8.41 18.28 0.64
N VAL A 192 -9.76 18.42 0.60
CA VAL A 192 -10.48 19.38 -0.27
C VAL A 192 -10.70 20.73 0.44
N TYR A 193 -10.60 20.78 1.77
CA TYR A 193 -10.64 22.05 2.50
C TYR A 193 -9.20 22.54 2.75
N PRO A 194 -8.77 23.69 2.20
CA PRO A 194 -7.56 24.32 2.71
C PRO A 194 -7.75 24.63 4.21
N PRO A 195 -6.69 24.53 5.03
CA PRO A 195 -6.76 24.97 6.42
C PRO A 195 -7.22 26.43 6.44
N ASP A 196 -8.22 26.73 7.26
CA ASP A 196 -8.67 28.10 7.50
C ASP A 196 -7.47 28.89 8.06
N PRO A 197 -7.00 29.95 7.37
CA PRO A 197 -5.90 30.79 7.86
C PRO A 197 -6.19 31.40 9.25
N GLN A 198 -7.43 31.37 9.72
CA GLN A 198 -7.83 31.91 11.02
C GLN A 198 -7.67 30.92 12.19
N GLN A 199 -7.27 29.67 11.96
CA GLN A 199 -7.07 28.68 13.03
C GLN A 199 -5.60 28.36 13.35
N VAL A 200 -4.67 29.27 13.07
CA VAL A 200 -3.33 29.19 13.68
C VAL A 200 -3.44 29.68 15.13
N PRO A 201 -3.18 28.84 16.15
CA PRO A 201 -3.08 29.33 17.52
C PRO A 201 -1.91 30.32 17.57
N GLN A 202 -2.22 31.58 17.90
CA GLN A 202 -1.21 32.56 18.29
C GLN A 202 -0.58 32.11 19.61
N ASP A 203 0.49 31.35 19.53
CA ASP A 203 1.48 31.28 20.60
C ASP A 203 2.88 31.16 19.99
N SER A 204 3.24 32.20 19.24
CA SER A 204 4.62 32.56 18.95
C SER A 204 5.24 33.13 20.23
N ARG A 205 5.78 32.27 21.09
CA ARG A 205 6.86 32.68 22.00
C ARG A 205 8.19 32.55 21.27
N THR A 206 8.60 33.71 20.76
CA THR A 206 9.96 34.18 20.56
C THR A 206 10.98 33.45 21.44
N TYR A 207 11.90 32.70 20.83
CA TYR A 207 13.21 32.46 21.43
C TYR A 207 14.05 33.71 21.19
N GLU A 208 14.14 34.56 22.21
CA GLU A 208 15.13 35.63 22.27
C GLU A 208 16.53 35.03 22.29
N GLN A 209 17.35 35.44 21.32
CA GLN A 209 18.80 35.51 21.49
C GLN A 209 19.11 36.49 22.62
N SER A 210 19.87 36.06 23.62
CA SER A 210 20.64 36.95 24.49
C SER A 210 21.84 36.21 25.06
N ASP A 211 22.97 36.87 24.88
CA ASP A 211 24.33 36.48 25.25
C ASP A 211 24.51 36.11 26.73
N MET A 212 25.46 35.21 27.00
CA MET A 212 26.30 35.34 28.19
C MET A 212 27.75 34.94 27.88
N HIS A 213 28.61 35.96 27.81
CA HIS A 213 30.03 35.83 28.06
C HIS A 213 30.28 35.66 29.57
N SER A 214 31.16 34.70 29.90
CA SER A 214 32.16 34.62 30.97
C SER A 214 31.81 34.97 32.42
N VAL A 215 32.15 34.08 33.38
CA VAL A 215 33.24 34.25 34.37
C VAL A 215 33.63 32.86 34.91
N GLY A 216 34.94 32.60 35.02
CA GLY A 216 35.56 31.45 35.66
C GLY A 216 37.03 31.35 35.30
#